data_AF-A0A7K2EEU0-F1
#
_entry.id   AF-A0A7K2EEU0-F1
#
_cell.length_a   1.000
_cell.length_b   1.000
_cell.length_c   1.000
_cell.angle_alpha   90.00
_cell.angle_beta   90.00
_cell.angle_gamma   90.00
#
_symmetry.space_group_name_H-M   'P 1'
#
loop_
_entity.id
_entity.type
_entity.pdbx_description
1 polymer ?
#
loop_
_entity_poly.entity_id
_entity_poly.type
_entity_poly.pdbx_seq_one_letter_code
_entity_poly.pdbx_strand_id
1 'polypeptide(L)' 'MAVRPGGPLRGELRVPGDKSISHRALLLAALADGVSSISGLSDGADVAATAAAVRA' A
#
# COMPACT_ATOMS: atom_id res chain seq x y z
N MET A 1 12.25 19.24 13.66
CA MET A 1 12.80 17.94 14.13
C MET A 1 14.09 17.69 13.38
N ALA A 2 15.20 17.42 14.07
CA ALA A 2 16.49 17.16 13.44
C ALA A 2 16.97 15.77 13.84
N VAL A 3 17.33 14.95 12.85
CA VAL A 3 17.93 13.63 13.08
C VAL A 3 19.42 13.83 13.31
N ARG A 4 19.98 13.18 14.34
CA ARG A 4 21.42 13.19 14.66
C ARG A 4 22.04 11.84 14.29
N PRO A 5 23.35 11.79 13.97
CA PRO A 5 24.03 10.52 13.71
C PRO A 5 23.94 9.56 14.90
N GLY A 6 23.53 8.31 14.66
CA GLY A 6 23.31 7.29 15.70
C GLY A 6 24.14 6.01 15.55
N GLY A 7 25.05 5.96 14.56
CA GLY A 7 25.78 4.74 14.21
C GLY A 7 25.03 3.83 13.23
N PRO A 8 25.56 2.63 12.93
CA PRO A 8 24.98 1.72 11.95
C PRO A 8 23.64 1.15 12.43
N LEU A 9 22.65 1.11 11.53
CA LEU A 9 21.36 0.47 11.80
C LEU A 9 21.50 -1.05 11.82
N ARG A 10 20.88 -1.69 12.81
CA ARG A 10 20.77 -3.15 12.93
C ARG A 10 19.34 -3.51 13.30
N GLY A 11 18.78 -4.49 12.60
CA GLY A 11 17.44 -5.00 12.89
C GLY A 11 16.76 -5.53 11.63
N GLU A 12 15.53 -5.96 11.82
CA GLU A 12 14.65 -6.43 10.78
C GLU A 12 13.38 -5.59 10.79
N LEU A 13 12.79 -5.40 9.61
CA LEU A 13 11.54 -4.70 9.46
C LEU A 13 10.69 -5.39 8.40
N ARG A 14 9.38 -5.27 8.56
CA ARG A 14 8.43 -5.65 7.51
C ARG A 14 8.21 -4.46 6.60
N VAL A 15 8.50 -4.63 5.32
CA VAL A 15 8.26 -3.59 4.31
C VAL A 15 6.75 -3.47 4.11
N PRO A 16 6.19 -2.24 4.09
CA PRO A 16 4.78 -2.04 3.77
C PRO A 16 4.46 -2.46 2.33
N GLY A 17 3.17 -2.53 2.01
CA GLY A 17 2.74 -2.79 0.64
C GLY A 17 3.26 -1.73 -0.35
N ASP A 18 3.57 -2.16 -1.58
CA ASP A 18 4.00 -1.25 -2.64
C ASP A 18 2.83 -0.40 -3.14
N LYS A 19 3.06 0.91 -3.31
CA LYS A 19 2.05 1.87 -3.74
C LYS A 19 1.49 1.52 -5.12
N SER A 20 2.36 1.27 -6.10
CA SER A 20 1.97 1.06 -7.50
C SER A 20 1.24 -0.27 -7.68
N ILE A 21 1.71 -1.34 -7.03
CA ILE A 21 1.05 -2.65 -7.01
C ILE A 21 -0.32 -2.52 -6.35
N SER A 22 -0.44 -1.78 -5.25
CA SER A 22 -1.70 -1.57 -4.56
C SER A 22 -2.74 -0.86 -5.42
N HIS A 23 -2.36 0.21 -6.11
CA HIS A 23 -3.25 0.89 -7.07
C HIS A 23 -3.72 -0.07 -8.16
N ARG A 24 -2.78 -0.80 -8.79
CA ARG A 24 -3.11 -1.74 -9.87
C ARG A 24 -4.01 -2.87 -9.38
N ALA A 25 -3.74 -3.44 -8.22
CA ALA A 25 -4.55 -4.49 -7.63
C ALA A 25 -6.00 -4.03 -7.41
N LEU A 26 -6.19 -2.83 -6.87
CA LEU A 26 -7.53 -2.25 -6.67
C LEU A 26 -8.26 -1.99 -8.00
N LEU A 27 -7.57 -1.45 -9.00
CA LEU A 27 -8.16 -1.20 -10.33
C LEU A 27 -8.53 -2.50 -11.04
N LEU A 28 -7.68 -3.52 -10.99
CA LEU A 28 -7.97 -4.83 -11.58
C LEU A 28 -9.12 -5.53 -10.86
N ALA A 29 -9.17 -5.44 -9.53
CA ALA A 29 -10.28 -5.99 -8.74
C ALA A 29 -11.63 -5.33 -9.07
N ALA A 30 -11.64 -4.02 -9.33
CA ALA A 30 -12.84 -3.30 -9.73
C ALA A 30 -13.38 -3.71 -11.12
N LEU A 31 -12.51 -4.27 -11.96
CA LEU A 31 -12.88 -4.78 -13.30
C LEU A 31 -13.21 -6.28 -13.31
N ALA A 32 -12.94 -6.99 -12.22
CA ALA A 32 -13.12 -8.44 -12.15
C ALA A 32 -14.57 -8.82 -11.86
N ASP A 33 -15.04 -9.90 -12.48
CA ASP A 33 -16.29 -10.53 -12.10
C ASP A 33 -16.15 -11.24 -10.74
N GLY A 34 -17.08 -10.98 -9.82
CA GLY A 34 -17.12 -11.61 -8.51
C GLY A 34 -16.32 -10.86 -7.44
N VAL A 35 -15.75 -11.60 -6.47
CA VAL A 35 -15.09 -11.04 -5.28
C VAL A 35 -13.58 -11.27 -5.33
N SER A 36 -12.81 -10.18 -5.28
CA SER A 36 -11.35 -10.22 -5.13
C SER A 36 -10.94 -10.10 -3.67
N SER A 37 -10.04 -10.97 -3.20
CA SER A 37 -9.38 -10.86 -1.89
C SER A 37 -7.93 -10.41 -2.10
N ILE A 38 -7.57 -9.25 -1.55
CA ILE A 38 -6.24 -8.66 -1.68
C ILE A 38 -5.67 -8.41 -0.28
N SER A 39 -4.41 -8.77 -0.07
CA SER A 39 -3.69 -8.54 1.19
C SER A 39 -2.38 -7.81 0.95
N GLY A 40 -1.85 -7.15 1.99
CA GLY A 40 -0.58 -6.42 1.88
C GLY A 40 -0.66 -5.15 1.04
N LEU A 41 -1.83 -4.51 0.95
CA LEU A 41 -1.95 -3.19 0.35
C LEU A 41 -1.12 -2.16 1.15
N SER A 42 -0.59 -1.17 0.44
CA SER A 42 0.02 0.01 1.05
C SER A 42 -1.03 0.77 1.86
N ASP A 43 -0.64 1.26 3.03
CA ASP A 43 -1.45 2.09 3.92
C ASP A 43 -1.37 3.59 3.58
N GLY A 44 -0.72 3.95 2.47
CA GLY A 44 -0.62 5.32 2.01
C GLY A 44 -1.97 5.93 1.62
N ALA A 45 -2.13 7.23 1.87
CA ALA A 45 -3.35 8.00 1.57
C ALA A 45 -3.78 7.90 0.10
N ASP A 46 -2.82 7.84 -0.84
CA ASP A 46 -3.11 7.67 -2.27
C ASP A 46 -3.85 6.37 -2.57
N VAL A 47 -3.46 5.28 -1.92
CA VAL A 47 -4.07 3.96 -2.11
C VAL A 47 -5.44 3.93 -1.47
N ALA A 48 -5.60 4.55 -0.29
CA ALA A 48 -6.91 4.73 0.33
C ALA A 48 -7.87 5.54 -0.57
N ALA A 49 -7.37 6.61 -1.20
CA ALA A 49 -8.15 7.42 -2.15
C ALA A 49 -8.56 6.60 -3.39
N THR A 50 -7.68 5.75 -3.91
CA THR A 50 -8.01 4.84 -5.03
C THR A 50 -9.07 3.83 -4.61
N ALA A 51 -8.94 3.23 -3.41
CA ALA A 51 -9.94 2.29 -2.89
C ALA A 51 -11.31 2.95 -2.70
N ALA A 52 -11.35 4.23 -2.30
CA ALA A 52 -12.59 5.00 -2.23
C ALA A 52 -13.17 5.28 -3.62
N ALA A 53 -12.32 5.67 -4.58
CA ALA A 53 -12.75 6.01 -5.93
C ALA A 53 -13.38 4.81 -6.67
N VAL A 54 -12.83 3.61 -6.52
CA VAL A 54 -13.38 2.40 -7.19
C VAL A 54 -14.59 1.79 -6.48
N ARG A 55 -14.96 2.28 -5.30
CA ARG A 55 -16.16 1.85 -4.56
C ARG A 55 -17.39 2.72 -4.86
N ALA A 56 -17.20 3.90 -5.46
CA ALA A 56 -18.26 4.83 -5.81
C ALA A 56 -18.99 4.38 -7.09
#